data_AF-A0A090QSW2-F1
#
_entry.id   AF-A0A090QSW2-F1
#
_cell.length_a   1.000
_cell.length_b   1.000
_cell.length_c   1.000
_cell.angle_alpha   90.00
_cell.angle_beta   90.00
_cell.angle_gamma   90.00
#
_symmetry.space_group_name_H-M   'P 1'
#
loop_
_entity.id
_entity.type
_entity.pdbx_description
1 polymer ?
#
loop_
_entity_poly.entity_id
_entity_poly.type
_entity_poly.pdbx_seq_one_letter_code
_entity_poly.pdbx_strand_id
1 'polypeptide(L)' 'MVDVRIVDECVTTTDEQRSTDWMTNNSLPEYLDPADPSKTIEGYPAPKRAVLIARNPD' A
#
# COMPACT_ATOMS: atom_id res chain seq x y z
N MET A 1 -6.60 12.07 21.57
CA MET A 1 -5.55 12.49 20.60
C MET A 1 -5.91 13.86 20.06
N VAL A 2 -4.90 14.69 19.80
CA VAL A 2 -5.04 16.04 19.22
C VAL A 2 -3.99 16.20 18.11
N ASP A 3 -4.12 17.25 17.29
CA ASP A 3 -3.18 17.57 16.20
C ASP A 3 -2.97 16.42 15.19
N VAL A 4 -4.05 15.70 14.86
CA VAL A 4 -4.03 14.61 13.89
C VAL A 4 -3.73 15.17 12.50
N ARG A 5 -2.72 14.64 11.82
CA ARG A 5 -2.39 15.02 10.44
C ARG A 5 -1.91 13.82 9.63
N ILE A 6 -2.24 13.84 8.35
CA ILE A 6 -1.64 12.96 7.34
C ILE A 6 -0.26 13.52 7.03
N VAL A 7 0.77 12.69 7.18
CA VAL A 7 2.15 13.08 6.87
C VAL A 7 2.69 12.42 5.61
N ASP A 8 2.05 11.34 5.16
CA ASP A 8 2.36 10.68 3.89
C ASP A 8 1.13 9.96 3.35
N GLU A 9 1.01 9.94 2.02
CA GLU A 9 0.07 9.11 1.27
C GLU A 9 0.79 8.60 0.02
N CYS A 10 0.90 7.28 -0.12
CA CYS A 10 1.63 6.67 -1.22
C CYS A 10 0.91 5.43 -1.78
N VAL A 11 0.94 5.30 -3.11
CA VAL A 11 0.55 4.06 -3.79
C VAL A 11 1.63 3.03 -3.52
N THR A 12 1.25 1.83 -3.10
CA THR A 12 2.22 0.76 -2.91
C THR A 12 2.68 0.25 -4.27
N THR A 13 3.98 0.31 -4.53
CA THR A 13 4.56 -0.06 -5.81
C THR A 13 5.08 -1.50 -5.80
N THR A 14 5.22 -2.11 -6.97
CA THR A 14 5.84 -3.44 -7.10
C THR A 14 7.34 -3.41 -6.80
N ASP A 15 7.99 -2.25 -6.85
CA ASP A 15 9.39 -2.13 -6.41
C ASP A 15 9.49 -2.25 -4.88
N GLU A 16 8.55 -1.63 -4.16
CA GLU A 16 8.42 -1.71 -2.71
C GLU A 16 8.01 -3.12 -2.26
N GLN A 17 6.94 -3.66 -2.85
CA GLN A 17 6.36 -4.96 -2.48
C GLN A 17 6.44 -5.95 -3.65
N ARG A 18 7.36 -6.91 -3.55
CA ARG A 18 7.57 -7.99 -4.53
C ARG A 18 8.08 -9.25 -3.86
N SER A 19 7.97 -10.37 -4.56
CA SER A 19 8.65 -11.61 -4.18
C SER A 19 10.16 -11.45 -4.32
N THR A 20 10.89 -12.18 -3.48
CA THR A 20 12.36 -12.20 -3.46
C THR A 20 12.83 -13.62 -3.16
N ASP A 21 14.14 -13.88 -3.23
CA ASP A 21 14.70 -15.20 -2.87
C ASP A 21 14.34 -15.64 -1.43
N TRP A 22 13.99 -14.69 -0.56
CA TRP A 22 13.61 -14.92 0.83
C TRP A 22 12.09 -15.00 1.04
N MET A 23 11.29 -14.46 0.12
CA MET A 23 9.83 -14.46 0.17
C MET A 23 9.30 -14.88 -1.20
N THR A 24 9.07 -16.18 -1.36
CA THR A 24 8.92 -16.85 -2.66
C THR A 24 7.47 -17.12 -3.09
N ASN A 25 6.50 -16.78 -2.23
CA ASN A 25 5.08 -16.86 -2.58
C ASN A 25 4.65 -15.61 -3.37
N ASN A 26 3.39 -15.60 -3.80
CA ASN A 26 2.76 -14.45 -4.47
C ASN A 26 2.89 -13.17 -3.61
N SER A 27 3.03 -12.04 -4.30
CA SER A 27 3.16 -10.70 -3.74
C SER A 27 2.26 -9.73 -4.51
N LEU A 28 2.53 -8.43 -4.41
CA LEU A 28 1.69 -7.38 -5.00
C LEU A 28 1.42 -7.56 -6.51
N PRO A 29 2.41 -7.93 -7.37
CA PRO A 29 2.15 -8.08 -8.80
C PRO A 29 1.02 -9.07 -9.11
N GLU A 30 0.92 -10.17 -8.36
CA GLU A 30 -0.11 -11.20 -8.56
C GLU A 30 -1.51 -10.78 -8.10
N TYR A 31 -1.62 -9.68 -7.35
CA TYR A 31 -2.87 -9.17 -6.79
C TYR A 31 -3.38 -7.91 -7.51
N LEU A 32 -2.61 -7.37 -8.46
CA LEU A 32 -3.02 -6.26 -9.32
C LEU A 32 -3.67 -6.78 -10.60
N ASP A 33 -4.54 -5.97 -11.20
CA ASP A 33 -5.05 -6.25 -12.54
C ASP A 33 -3.88 -6.18 -13.56
N PRO A 34 -3.60 -7.26 -14.31
CA PRO A 34 -2.48 -7.31 -15.24
C PRO A 34 -2.62 -6.35 -16.43
N ALA A 35 -3.84 -5.88 -16.72
CA ALA A 35 -4.10 -4.88 -17.76
C ALA A 35 -4.18 -3.45 -17.19
N ASP A 36 -4.42 -3.28 -15.90
CA ASP A 36 -4.55 -1.98 -15.23
C ASP A 36 -4.01 -2.02 -13.78
N PRO A 37 -2.71 -1.75 -13.55
CA PRO A 37 -2.12 -1.77 -12.21
C PRO A 37 -2.67 -0.73 -11.23
N SER A 38 -3.56 0.18 -11.67
CA SER A 38 -4.29 1.07 -10.76
C SER A 38 -5.44 0.36 -10.03
N LYS A 39 -5.69 -0.93 -10.33
CA LYS A 39 -6.71 -1.77 -9.71
C LYS A 39 -6.14 -3.08 -9.16
N THR A 40 -6.85 -3.65 -8.18
CA THR A 40 -6.67 -5.04 -7.76
C THR A 40 -7.30 -5.99 -8.78
N ILE A 41 -6.97 -7.29 -8.70
CA ILE A 41 -7.54 -8.32 -9.58
C ILE A 41 -9.06 -8.47 -9.44
N GLU A 42 -9.62 -8.07 -8.29
CA GLU A 42 -11.07 -8.01 -8.05
C GLU A 42 -11.74 -6.73 -8.61
N GLY A 43 -10.95 -5.79 -9.15
CA GLY A 43 -11.42 -4.54 -9.77
C GLY A 43 -11.52 -3.34 -8.83
N TYR A 44 -11.07 -3.44 -7.57
CA TYR A 44 -11.01 -2.30 -6.64
C TYR A 44 -9.80 -1.40 -6.92
N PRO A 45 -9.75 -0.16 -6.40
CA PRO A 45 -8.53 0.64 -6.48
C PRO A 45 -7.32 -0.08 -5.86
N ALA A 46 -6.15 0.03 -6.50
CA ALA A 46 -4.91 -0.59 -6.05
C ALA A 46 -4.51 -0.16 -4.63
N PRO A 47 -3.71 -0.97 -3.90
CA PRO A 47 -3.32 -0.68 -2.54
C PRO A 47 -2.64 0.69 -2.40
N LYS A 48 -3.16 1.48 -1.47
CA LYS A 48 -2.62 2.78 -1.10
C LYS A 48 -2.49 2.85 0.41
N ARG A 49 -1.36 3.36 0.91
CA ARG A 49 -1.06 3.48 2.33
C ARG A 49 -0.97 4.97 2.70
N ALA A 50 -1.44 5.28 3.89
CA ALA A 50 -1.33 6.61 4.48
C ALA A 50 -0.72 6.51 5.87
N VAL A 51 0.15 7.46 6.20
CA VAL A 51 0.75 7.58 7.53
C VAL A 51 0.17 8.80 8.21
N LEU A 52 -0.41 8.57 9.40
CA LEU A 52 -0.99 9.61 10.23
C LEU A 52 -0.19 9.73 11.53
N ILE A 53 0.07 10.96 11.94
CA ILE A 53 0.66 11.26 13.25
C ILE A 53 -0.36 12.06 14.05
N ALA A 54 -0.47 11.75 15.34
CA ALA A 54 -1.28 12.47 16.30
C ALA A 54 -0.54 12.58 17.63
N ARG A 55 -0.89 13.60 18.42
CA ARG A 55 -0.34 13.81 19.77
C ARG A 55 -1.29 13.24 20.82
N ASN A 56 -0.76 12.48 21.78
CA ASN A 56 -1.50 12.15 22.99
C ASN A 56 -1.69 13.44 23.81
N PRO A 57 -2.91 13.82 24.22
CA PRO A 57 -3.13 15.04 24.99
C PRO A 57 -2.55 14.98 26.41
N ASP A 58 -2.25 13.78 26.93
CA ASP A 58 -1.63 13.53 28.23
C ASP A 58 -0.11 13.30 28.12
#